data_AF-A0AAW9RB83-F1
#
_entry.id   AF-A0AAW9RB83-F1
#
_cell.length_a   1.000
_cell.length_b   1.000
_cell.length_c   1.000
_cell.angle_alpha   90.00
_cell.angle_beta   90.00
_cell.angle_gamma   90.00
#
_symmetry.space_group_name_H-M   'P 1'
#
loop_
_entity.id
_entity.type
_entity.pdbx_description
1 polymer ?
#
loop_
_entity_poly.entity_id
_entity_poly.type
_entity_poly.pdbx_seq_one_letter_code
_entity_poly.pdbx_strand_id
1 'polypeptide(L)'
;MDARTYREQTQYDGYGRAGKTHDARGNMTSADSLRFYEYNALNQATEVRRVASVGSSDITIRARFAYGVDGARYRRIDDGSSAGGTTTTTIIGAVERLQKPGGAIQWRRMIGSTAIVSYSGDQLVGGITQAAGAGTVRHQFSDRLGSVQVIGSISGSSVTVHERLDPGTDGQWRTPDPPFGQAGSSHTPRGFTGHEHLEGHDTIHMTWIAGAIPNDRRSARRARAMDGPSSGRLYWPTGGRMVQADPIITDIYNPQNW
;
A
#
# COMPACT_ATOMS: atom_id res chain seq x y z
N MET A 1 20.98 27.84 0.37
CA MET A 1 20.55 27.36 -0.96
C MET A 1 19.04 27.36 -0.93
N ASP A 2 18.42 28.16 -1.80
CA ASP A 2 17.00 28.48 -1.77
C ASP A 2 16.18 27.33 -2.40
N ALA A 3 15.27 26.72 -1.62
CA ALA A 3 14.50 25.55 -2.04
C ALA A 3 13.36 26.01 -2.96
N ARG A 4 13.60 26.06 -4.27
CA ARG A 4 12.55 26.37 -5.24
C ARG A 4 11.54 25.23 -5.32
N THR A 5 10.35 25.45 -4.77
CA THR A 5 9.17 24.60 -4.95
C THR A 5 8.61 24.82 -6.36
N TYR A 6 8.56 23.78 -7.19
CA TYR A 6 7.93 23.86 -8.52
C TYR A 6 6.42 23.56 -8.39
N ARG A 7 5.58 24.48 -8.90
CA ARG A 7 4.11 24.33 -8.93
C ARG A 7 3.66 24.01 -10.36
N GLU A 8 3.05 22.85 -10.56
CA GLU A 8 2.35 22.52 -11.80
C GLU A 8 0.84 22.63 -11.59
N GLN A 9 0.22 23.43 -12.46
CA GLN A 9 -1.23 23.53 -12.71
C GLN A 9 -2.11 23.94 -11.52
N THR A 10 -2.76 25.10 -11.67
CA THR A 10 -3.80 25.58 -10.76
C THR A 10 -5.13 24.99 -11.19
N GLN A 11 -5.70 24.07 -10.40
CA GLN A 11 -7.13 23.75 -10.48
C GLN A 11 -7.81 24.32 -9.23
N TYR A 12 -8.97 24.94 -9.40
CA TYR A 12 -9.78 25.39 -8.26
C TYR A 12 -10.60 24.20 -7.77
N ASP A 13 -10.46 23.83 -6.50
CA ASP A 13 -11.43 22.98 -5.81
C ASP A 13 -12.26 23.84 -4.84
N GLY A 14 -13.33 23.26 -4.28
CA GLY A 14 -14.23 23.94 -3.34
C GLY A 14 -13.58 24.43 -2.04
N TYR A 15 -12.27 24.22 -1.85
CA TYR A 15 -11.46 24.69 -0.72
C TYR A 15 -10.39 25.72 -1.12
N GLY A 16 -10.29 26.09 -2.41
CA GLY A 16 -9.40 27.13 -2.91
C GLY A 16 -8.47 26.67 -4.04
N ARG A 17 -7.29 27.31 -4.12
CA ARG A 17 -6.29 27.10 -5.17
C ARG A 17 -5.53 25.78 -4.93
N ALA A 18 -6.00 24.67 -5.48
CA ALA A 18 -5.33 23.37 -5.39
C ALA A 18 -4.25 23.25 -6.48
N GLY A 19 -2.98 23.46 -6.08
CA GLY A 19 -1.83 23.26 -6.95
C GLY A 19 -1.05 22.01 -6.53
N LYS A 20 -0.57 21.24 -7.51
CA LYS A 20 0.40 20.18 -7.24
C LYS A 20 1.73 20.82 -6.90
N THR A 21 2.28 20.49 -5.74
CA THR A 21 3.61 20.98 -5.33
C THR A 21 4.61 19.86 -5.38
N HIS A 22 5.86 20.17 -5.71
CA HIS A 22 6.95 19.21 -5.77
C HIS A 22 8.19 19.76 -5.05
N ASP A 23 9.00 18.85 -4.49
CA ASP A 23 10.33 19.15 -4.00
C ASP A 23 11.35 19.34 -5.15
N ALA A 24 12.59 19.69 -4.80
CA ALA A 24 13.65 19.89 -5.79
C ALA A 24 14.09 18.60 -6.53
N ARG A 25 13.65 17.43 -6.07
CA ARG A 25 13.92 16.12 -6.68
C ARG A 25 12.76 15.63 -7.55
N GLY A 26 11.70 16.42 -7.68
CA GLY A 26 10.52 16.07 -8.47
C GLY A 26 9.55 15.14 -7.74
N ASN A 27 9.69 14.96 -6.42
CA ASN A 27 8.70 14.25 -5.63
C ASN A 27 7.55 15.19 -5.28
N MET A 28 6.31 14.75 -5.49
CA MET A 28 5.12 15.55 -5.20
C MET A 28 4.94 15.70 -3.69
N THR A 29 4.98 16.92 -3.15
CA THR A 29 4.74 17.19 -1.72
C THR A 29 3.27 17.43 -1.39
N SER A 30 2.46 17.82 -2.39
CA SER A 30 1.00 17.87 -2.28
C SER A 30 0.33 17.58 -3.62
N ALA A 31 -0.71 16.74 -3.60
CA ALA A 31 -1.54 16.46 -4.78
C ALA A 31 -2.65 17.51 -4.96
N ASP A 32 -3.17 18.02 -3.85
CA ASP A 32 -4.25 18.99 -3.75
C ASP A 32 -4.19 19.67 -2.37
N SER A 33 -5.28 20.32 -1.96
CA SER A 33 -5.43 20.99 -0.66
C SER A 33 -5.55 20.02 0.53
N LEU A 34 -5.82 18.73 0.27
CA LEU A 34 -6.13 17.73 1.29
C LEU A 34 -5.04 16.67 1.43
N ARG A 35 -4.19 16.46 0.43
CA ARG A 35 -3.22 15.36 0.37
C ARG A 35 -1.78 15.80 0.30
N PHE A 36 -0.98 15.20 1.17
CA PHE A 36 0.42 15.53 1.38
C PHE A 36 1.27 14.28 1.44
N TYR A 37 2.51 14.41 0.98
CA TYR A 37 3.48 13.31 0.95
C TYR A 37 4.82 13.78 1.52
N GLU A 38 5.49 12.89 2.23
CA GLU A 38 6.85 13.11 2.75
C GLU A 38 7.78 11.99 2.28
N TYR A 39 9.06 12.29 2.18
CA TYR A 39 10.07 11.40 1.59
C TYR A 39 11.36 11.38 2.42
N ASN A 40 12.07 10.25 2.40
CA ASN A 40 13.43 10.16 2.94
C ASN A 40 14.49 10.62 1.92
N ALA A 41 15.76 10.63 2.34
CA ALA A 41 16.89 11.01 1.48
C ALA A 41 17.11 10.09 0.26
N LEU A 42 16.48 8.90 0.25
CA LEU A 42 16.50 7.94 -0.84
C LEU A 42 15.25 8.04 -1.75
N ASN A 43 14.48 9.13 -1.65
CA ASN A 43 13.23 9.37 -2.39
C ASN A 43 12.11 8.32 -2.13
N GLN A 44 12.20 7.56 -1.03
CA GLN A 44 11.14 6.64 -0.62
C GLN A 44 10.09 7.40 0.18
N ALA A 45 8.81 7.17 -0.09
CA ALA A 45 7.73 7.83 0.63
C ALA A 45 7.72 7.41 2.09
N THR A 46 7.82 8.34 3.03
CA THR A 46 7.79 8.07 4.48
C THR A 46 6.44 8.36 5.10
N GLU A 47 5.64 9.21 4.48
CA GLU A 47 4.28 9.52 4.93
C GLU A 47 3.36 9.81 3.75
N VAL A 48 2.12 9.33 3.84
CA VAL A 48 0.96 9.87 3.13
C VAL A 48 0.03 10.42 4.19
N ARG A 49 -0.38 11.67 4.05
CA ARG A 49 -1.34 12.33 4.92
C ARG A 49 -2.51 12.85 4.10
N ARG A 50 -3.73 12.60 4.58
CA ARG A 50 -4.94 13.12 3.95
C ARG A 50 -5.84 13.78 5.00
N VAL A 51 -6.32 14.97 4.69
CA VAL A 51 -7.43 15.61 5.40
C VAL A 51 -8.74 15.10 4.79
N ALA A 52 -9.62 14.58 5.63
CA ALA A 52 -10.93 14.10 5.24
C ALA A 52 -11.99 14.79 6.09
N SER A 53 -13.07 15.26 5.48
CA SER A 53 -14.21 15.81 6.22
C SER A 53 -15.13 14.66 6.64
N VAL A 54 -15.44 14.59 7.94
CA VAL A 54 -16.37 13.63 8.54
C VAL A 54 -17.43 14.43 9.30
N GLY A 55 -18.63 14.49 8.73
CA GLY A 55 -19.68 15.40 9.21
C GLY A 55 -19.23 16.85 9.09
N SER A 56 -19.28 17.60 10.19
CA SER A 56 -18.86 19.00 10.25
C SER A 56 -17.40 19.20 10.70
N SER A 57 -16.62 18.12 10.81
CA SER A 57 -15.24 18.16 11.32
C SER A 57 -14.25 17.64 10.29
N ASP A 58 -13.09 18.29 10.20
CA ASP A 58 -11.97 17.78 9.43
C ASP A 58 -11.09 16.88 10.30
N ILE A 59 -10.76 15.72 9.75
CA ILE A 59 -9.91 14.71 10.36
C ILE A 59 -8.67 14.55 9.50
N THR A 60 -7.55 14.22 10.12
CA THR A 60 -6.31 13.90 9.41
C THR A 60 -6.01 12.44 9.60
N ILE A 61 -5.90 11.70 8.52
CA ILE A 61 -5.40 10.31 8.50
C ILE A 61 -4.00 10.28 7.92
N ARG A 62 -3.17 9.35 8.40
CA ARG A 62 -1.76 9.17 8.03
C ARG A 62 -1.44 7.70 7.87
N ALA A 63 -0.66 7.40 6.83
CA ALA A 63 0.06 6.15 6.68
C ALA A 63 1.57 6.48 6.65
N ARG A 64 2.31 5.95 7.62
CA ARG A 64 3.76 6.21 7.80
C ARG A 64 4.55 4.94 7.55
N PHE A 65 5.67 5.05 6.84
CA PHE A 65 6.44 3.89 6.38
C PHE A 65 7.87 3.92 6.90
N ALA A 66 8.41 2.73 7.17
CA ALA A 66 9.83 2.54 7.46
C ALA A 66 10.42 1.44 6.56
N TYR A 67 11.64 1.69 6.09
CA TYR A 67 12.34 0.87 5.12
C TYR A 67 13.67 0.36 5.70
N GLY A 68 14.03 -0.87 5.35
CA GLY A 68 15.31 -1.46 5.67
C GLY A 68 16.42 -0.85 4.81
N VAL A 69 17.67 -1.23 5.13
CA VAL A 69 18.85 -0.81 4.35
C VAL A 69 18.83 -1.35 2.92
N ASP A 70 18.08 -2.42 2.68
CA ASP A 70 17.82 -3.02 1.37
C ASP A 70 16.69 -2.29 0.61
N GLY A 71 16.14 -1.23 1.18
CA GLY A 71 15.02 -0.47 0.63
C GLY A 71 13.66 -1.16 0.81
N ALA A 72 13.59 -2.36 1.40
CA ALA A 72 12.33 -3.07 1.60
C ALA A 72 11.54 -2.47 2.77
N ARG A 73 10.23 -2.27 2.60
CA ARG A 73 9.38 -1.76 3.68
C ARG A 73 9.17 -2.83 4.75
N TYR A 74 9.57 -2.55 5.98
CA TYR A 74 9.41 -3.48 7.11
C TYR A 74 8.36 -3.02 8.13
N ARG A 75 7.93 -1.76 8.08
CA ARG A 75 6.88 -1.24 8.96
C ARG A 75 5.96 -0.25 8.27
N ARG A 76 4.68 -0.32 8.62
CA ARG A 76 3.68 0.71 8.37
C ARG A 76 2.96 1.07 9.67
N ILE A 77 2.68 2.34 9.87
CA ILE A 77 1.80 2.83 10.94
C ILE A 77 0.66 3.61 10.31
N ASP A 78 -0.57 3.20 10.58
CA ASP A 78 -1.78 3.89 10.18
C ASP A 78 -2.36 4.57 11.44
N ASP A 79 -2.46 5.91 11.44
CA ASP A 79 -3.01 6.71 12.55
C ASP A 79 -3.72 7.98 12.06
N GLY A 80 -4.34 8.74 12.97
CA GLY A 80 -5.08 9.94 12.59
C GLY A 80 -6.08 10.43 13.64
N SER A 81 -6.58 11.66 13.46
CA SER A 81 -7.45 12.34 14.43
C SER A 81 -8.91 11.86 14.45
N SER A 82 -9.31 10.88 13.64
CA SER A 82 -10.53 10.11 13.91
C SER A 82 -10.49 8.71 13.31
N ALA A 83 -11.03 7.75 14.10
CA ALA A 83 -11.44 6.38 13.80
C ALA A 83 -10.49 5.27 14.28
N GLY A 84 -10.76 4.74 15.47
CA GLY A 84 -10.30 3.44 15.91
C GLY A 84 -9.00 3.44 16.73
N GLY A 85 -8.02 4.26 16.39
CA GLY A 85 -6.69 4.31 17.03
C GLY A 85 -5.58 3.86 16.08
N THR A 86 -4.37 3.61 16.60
CA THR A 86 -3.21 3.26 15.76
C THR A 86 -3.20 1.79 15.36
N THR A 87 -3.04 1.51 14.05
CA THR A 87 -2.64 0.18 13.56
C THR A 87 -1.15 0.19 13.23
N THR A 88 -0.39 -0.77 13.76
CA THR A 88 1.01 -1.00 13.36
C THR A 88 1.09 -2.31 12.59
N THR A 89 1.61 -2.27 11.37
CA THR A 89 1.90 -3.44 10.56
C THR A 89 3.41 -3.65 10.49
N THR A 90 3.88 -4.78 10.99
CA THR A 90 5.28 -5.23 10.85
C THR A 90 5.37 -6.29 9.77
N ILE A 91 6.33 -6.16 8.86
CA ILE A 91 6.47 -6.98 7.66
C ILE A 91 7.81 -7.72 7.73
N ILE A 92 7.77 -9.04 7.59
CA ILE A 92 8.97 -9.91 7.54
C ILE A 92 8.76 -10.93 6.42
N GLY A 93 9.40 -10.70 5.29
CA GLY A 93 9.15 -11.49 4.08
C GLY A 93 7.64 -11.50 3.77
N ALA A 94 7.10 -12.70 3.50
CA ALA A 94 5.68 -12.88 3.15
C ALA A 94 4.69 -12.76 4.33
N VAL A 95 5.15 -12.38 5.52
CA VAL A 95 4.35 -12.33 6.74
C VAL A 95 4.16 -10.91 7.20
N GLU A 96 2.92 -10.59 7.56
CA GLU A 96 2.52 -9.34 8.19
C GLU A 96 1.94 -9.63 9.57
N ARG A 97 2.42 -8.92 10.60
CA ARG A 97 1.80 -8.85 11.92
C ARG A 97 1.16 -7.49 12.08
N LEU A 98 -0.16 -7.46 12.21
CA LEU A 98 -0.95 -6.27 12.44
C LEU A 98 -1.32 -6.20 13.92
N GLN A 99 -0.88 -5.14 14.57
CA GLN A 99 -1.37 -4.74 15.88
C GLN A 99 -2.43 -3.67 15.69
N LYS A 100 -3.69 -4.05 15.89
CA LYS A 100 -4.87 -3.20 15.74
C LYS A 100 -5.05 -2.32 16.98
N PRO A 101 -5.89 -1.28 16.89
CA PRO A 101 -6.25 -0.52 18.06
C PRO A 101 -6.91 -1.38 19.13
N GLY A 102 -6.68 -1.06 20.40
CA GLY A 102 -7.12 -1.90 21.52
C GLY A 102 -6.27 -3.16 21.75
N GLY A 103 -5.19 -3.37 20.98
CA GLY A 103 -4.20 -4.42 21.22
C GLY A 103 -4.50 -5.76 20.53
N ALA A 104 -5.61 -5.88 19.80
CA ALA A 104 -5.91 -7.08 19.03
C ALA A 104 -4.82 -7.34 17.96
N ILE A 105 -4.41 -8.60 17.82
CA ILE A 105 -3.37 -9.00 16.86
C ILE A 105 -3.98 -9.82 15.73
N GLN A 106 -3.57 -9.51 14.51
CA GLN A 106 -3.82 -10.33 13.34
C GLN A 106 -2.51 -10.64 12.63
N TRP A 107 -2.32 -11.88 12.22
CA TRP A 107 -1.22 -12.27 11.35
C TRP A 107 -1.77 -12.61 9.98
N ARG A 108 -1.04 -12.24 8.94
CA ARG A 108 -1.30 -12.67 7.57
C ARG A 108 -0.03 -13.21 6.96
N ARG A 109 -0.13 -14.34 6.26
CA ARG A 109 0.94 -14.89 5.44
C ARG A 109 0.47 -15.02 4.00
N MET A 110 1.18 -14.38 3.10
CA MET A 110 0.99 -14.57 1.67
C MET A 110 1.65 -15.87 1.22
N ILE A 111 0.95 -16.65 0.41
CA ILE A 111 1.46 -17.84 -0.27
C ILE A 111 1.51 -17.52 -1.76
N GLY A 112 2.66 -17.02 -2.21
CA GLY A 112 2.79 -16.45 -3.55
C GLY A 112 1.75 -15.36 -3.79
N SER A 113 1.14 -15.38 -4.97
CA SER A 113 0.00 -14.54 -5.35
C SER A 113 -1.33 -15.30 -5.32
N THR A 114 -1.41 -16.43 -4.60
CA THR A 114 -2.51 -17.40 -4.71
C THR A 114 -3.37 -17.46 -3.46
N ALA A 115 -2.78 -17.40 -2.27
CA ALA A 115 -3.54 -17.54 -1.04
C ALA A 115 -3.00 -16.68 0.10
N ILE A 116 -3.90 -16.36 1.02
CA ILE A 116 -3.65 -15.65 2.28
C ILE A 116 -3.99 -16.62 3.41
N VAL A 117 -3.06 -16.82 4.33
CA VAL A 117 -3.32 -17.52 5.59
C VAL A 117 -3.40 -16.50 6.71
N SER A 118 -4.51 -16.44 7.41
CA SER A 118 -4.77 -15.46 8.47
C SER A 118 -4.92 -16.11 9.83
N TYR A 119 -4.32 -15.52 10.86
CA TYR A 119 -4.43 -15.96 12.25
C TYR A 119 -4.86 -14.80 13.15
N SER A 120 -5.50 -15.12 14.26
CA SER A 120 -5.93 -14.16 15.27
C SER A 120 -5.19 -14.42 16.56
N GLY A 121 -4.46 -13.42 17.04
CA GLY A 121 -3.74 -13.47 18.32
C GLY A 121 -2.28 -13.91 18.21
N ASP A 122 -1.60 -13.70 19.34
CA ASP A 122 -0.23 -14.13 19.58
C ASP A 122 -0.22 -15.34 20.53
N GLN A 123 0.78 -16.20 20.36
CA GLN A 123 1.17 -17.21 21.34
C GLN A 123 2.66 -17.13 21.60
N LEU A 124 3.07 -17.41 22.84
CA LEU A 124 4.48 -17.46 23.21
C LEU A 124 4.94 -18.92 23.22
N VAL A 125 5.92 -19.27 22.39
CA VAL A 125 6.50 -20.61 22.35
C VAL A 125 8.02 -20.47 22.44
N GLY A 126 8.62 -21.03 23.50
CA GLY A 126 10.07 -20.91 23.74
C GLY A 126 10.56 -19.48 23.90
N GLY A 127 9.72 -18.56 24.40
CA GLY A 127 10.05 -17.13 24.54
C GLY A 127 9.89 -16.31 23.26
N ILE A 128 9.44 -16.91 22.17
CA ILE A 128 9.26 -16.25 20.87
C ILE A 128 7.76 -16.09 20.61
N THR A 129 7.35 -14.86 20.29
CA THR A 129 5.98 -14.55 19.88
C THR A 129 5.71 -15.08 18.46
N GLN A 130 4.63 -15.86 18.31
CA GLN A 130 4.22 -16.50 17.07
C GLN A 130 2.70 -16.36 16.86
N ALA A 131 2.22 -16.60 15.65
CA ALA A 131 0.79 -16.60 15.33
C ALA A 131 0.06 -17.75 16.04
N ALA A 132 -1.10 -17.49 16.65
CA ALA A 132 -1.88 -18.49 17.40
C ALA A 132 -2.97 -19.20 16.56
N GLY A 133 -3.22 -20.48 16.86
CA GLY A 133 -4.32 -21.27 16.29
C GLY A 133 -4.05 -21.88 14.91
N ALA A 134 -5.09 -22.47 14.31
CA ALA A 134 -4.99 -23.26 13.07
C ALA A 134 -4.90 -22.42 11.78
N GLY A 135 -5.21 -21.12 11.84
CA GLY A 135 -5.24 -20.23 10.68
C GLY A 135 -6.44 -20.46 9.76
N THR A 136 -6.76 -19.46 8.95
CA THR A 136 -7.82 -19.51 7.92
C THR A 136 -7.21 -19.23 6.56
N VAL A 137 -7.60 -20.00 5.54
CA VAL A 137 -7.06 -19.86 4.18
C VAL A 137 -8.08 -19.20 3.27
N ARG A 138 -7.67 -18.13 2.61
CA ARG A 138 -8.40 -17.46 1.53
C ARG A 138 -7.59 -17.50 0.25
N HIS A 139 -8.24 -17.85 -0.86
CA HIS A 139 -7.63 -17.91 -2.18
C HIS A 139 -7.93 -16.63 -2.93
N GLN A 140 -6.93 -16.12 -3.64
CA GLN A 140 -7.01 -14.93 -4.47
C GLN A 140 -7.05 -15.35 -5.93
N PHE A 141 -8.03 -14.84 -6.66
CA PHE A 141 -8.12 -14.98 -8.10
C PHE A 141 -7.85 -13.61 -8.71
N SER A 142 -6.82 -13.54 -9.54
CA SER A 142 -6.30 -12.28 -10.07
C SER A 142 -6.41 -12.24 -11.59
N ASP A 143 -6.45 -11.04 -12.14
CA ASP A 143 -6.32 -10.83 -13.58
C ASP A 143 -4.86 -11.01 -14.06
N ARG A 144 -4.63 -10.80 -15.36
CA ARG A 144 -3.32 -10.95 -15.99
C ARG A 144 -2.25 -9.98 -15.48
N LEU A 145 -2.66 -8.83 -14.94
CA LEU A 145 -1.75 -7.83 -14.35
C LEU A 145 -1.53 -8.07 -12.85
N GLY A 146 -2.17 -9.10 -12.30
CA GLY A 146 -2.08 -9.45 -10.89
C GLY A 146 -3.06 -8.68 -10.01
N SER A 147 -4.02 -7.95 -10.59
CA SER A 147 -5.05 -7.31 -9.77
C SER A 147 -5.99 -8.35 -9.19
N VAL A 148 -6.20 -8.32 -7.89
CA VAL A 148 -7.09 -9.28 -7.22
C VAL A 148 -8.53 -8.96 -7.61
N GLN A 149 -9.24 -9.95 -8.16
CA GLN A 149 -10.62 -9.84 -8.63
C GLN A 149 -11.60 -10.50 -7.65
N VAL A 150 -11.24 -11.65 -7.11
CA VAL A 150 -12.09 -12.44 -6.21
C VAL A 150 -11.28 -13.00 -5.06
N ILE A 151 -11.84 -12.99 -3.86
CA ILE A 151 -11.34 -13.72 -2.70
C ILE A 151 -12.35 -14.79 -2.31
N GLY A 152 -11.88 -16.03 -2.23
CA GLY A 152 -12.72 -17.21 -1.99
C GLY A 152 -12.11 -18.20 -0.99
N SER A 153 -12.87 -19.21 -0.62
CA SER A 153 -12.35 -20.42 0.05
C SER A 153 -12.73 -21.66 -0.74
N ILE A 154 -11.85 -22.65 -0.71
CA ILE A 154 -12.04 -23.94 -1.36
C ILE A 154 -12.13 -25.00 -0.27
N SER A 155 -13.18 -25.83 -0.31
CA SER A 155 -13.36 -26.97 0.61
C SER A 155 -13.80 -28.18 -0.19
N GLY A 156 -12.90 -29.16 -0.34
CA GLY A 156 -13.09 -30.25 -1.30
C GLY A 156 -13.32 -29.72 -2.71
N SER A 157 -14.44 -30.09 -3.32
CA SER A 157 -14.86 -29.61 -4.65
C SER A 157 -15.66 -28.32 -4.64
N SER A 158 -15.94 -27.74 -3.46
CA SER A 158 -16.78 -26.55 -3.31
C SER A 158 -15.96 -25.27 -3.23
N VAL A 159 -16.42 -24.23 -3.92
CA VAL A 159 -15.84 -22.88 -3.87
C VAL A 159 -16.86 -21.91 -3.29
N THR A 160 -16.46 -21.15 -2.27
CA THR A 160 -17.25 -20.06 -1.69
C THR A 160 -16.58 -18.74 -2.00
N VAL A 161 -17.31 -17.81 -2.63
CA VAL A 161 -16.85 -16.43 -2.83
C VAL A 161 -17.15 -15.63 -1.56
N HIS A 162 -16.15 -14.93 -1.04
CA HIS A 162 -16.29 -14.03 0.10
C HIS A 162 -16.30 -12.57 -0.34
N GLU A 163 -15.44 -12.22 -1.31
CA GLU A 163 -15.34 -10.85 -1.81
C GLU A 163 -15.08 -10.83 -3.32
N ARG A 164 -15.60 -9.81 -4.00
CA ARG A 164 -15.24 -9.38 -5.35
C ARG A 164 -14.69 -7.96 -5.25
N LEU A 165 -13.50 -7.73 -5.79
CA LEU A 165 -12.79 -6.46 -5.59
C LEU A 165 -12.91 -5.47 -6.75
N ASP A 166 -13.14 -5.96 -7.97
CA ASP A 166 -13.46 -5.15 -9.16
C ASP A 166 -12.64 -3.84 -9.31
N PRO A 167 -11.29 -3.90 -9.34
CA PRO A 167 -10.48 -2.73 -9.59
C PRO A 167 -10.69 -2.18 -11.02
N GLY A 168 -10.72 -0.86 -11.13
CA GLY A 168 -10.69 -0.11 -12.37
C GLY A 168 -9.30 -0.09 -13.00
N THR A 169 -9.23 0.37 -14.24
CA THR A 169 -7.98 0.48 -15.01
C THR A 169 -7.01 1.51 -14.43
N ASP A 170 -7.53 2.46 -13.68
CA ASP A 170 -6.81 3.52 -12.99
C ASP A 170 -6.48 3.16 -11.53
N GLY A 171 -6.90 1.98 -11.05
CA GLY A 171 -6.73 1.53 -9.68
C GLY A 171 -7.83 1.96 -8.70
N GLN A 172 -8.87 2.67 -9.16
CA GLN A 172 -10.05 2.94 -8.33
C GLN A 172 -10.89 1.67 -8.13
N TRP A 173 -11.57 1.55 -7.00
CA TRP A 173 -12.57 0.50 -6.82
C TRP A 173 -13.86 0.87 -7.55
N ARG A 174 -14.39 -0.01 -8.41
CA ARG A 174 -15.65 0.25 -9.13
C ARG A 174 -16.86 -0.22 -8.34
N THR A 175 -17.13 -1.52 -8.36
CA THR A 175 -18.28 -2.13 -7.68
C THR A 175 -17.86 -3.33 -6.84
N PRO A 176 -17.12 -3.10 -5.74
CA PRO A 176 -16.78 -4.17 -4.83
C PRO A 176 -18.00 -4.78 -4.14
N ASP A 177 -17.96 -6.09 -3.90
CA ASP A 177 -19.00 -6.86 -3.21
C ASP A 177 -18.37 -7.77 -2.13
N PRO A 178 -18.74 -7.66 -0.85
CA PRO A 178 -19.61 -6.62 -0.29
C PRO A 178 -19.01 -5.22 -0.52
N PRO A 179 -19.82 -4.16 -0.50
CA PRO A 179 -19.30 -2.80 -0.60
C PRO A 179 -18.38 -2.53 0.59
N PHE A 180 -17.09 -2.38 0.33
CA PHE A 180 -16.15 -1.80 1.27
C PHE A 180 -15.90 -0.34 0.87
N GLY A 181 -15.64 0.53 1.85
CA GLY A 181 -15.23 1.91 1.59
C GLY A 181 -13.85 1.97 0.94
N GLN A 182 -13.18 3.12 1.03
CA GLN A 182 -11.75 3.25 0.69
C GLN A 182 -10.82 2.26 1.45
N ALA A 183 -11.35 1.50 2.41
CA ALA A 183 -10.70 0.46 3.20
C ALA A 183 -10.21 -0.76 2.41
N GLY A 184 -10.73 -1.00 1.20
CA GLY A 184 -10.40 -2.21 0.46
C GLY A 184 -10.90 -3.50 1.14
N SER A 185 -10.36 -4.64 0.73
CA SER A 185 -10.78 -5.97 1.21
C SER A 185 -10.52 -6.18 2.71
N SER A 186 -11.44 -6.90 3.37
CA SER A 186 -11.29 -7.29 4.77
C SER A 186 -10.17 -8.32 4.99
N HIS A 187 -9.74 -8.98 3.92
CA HIS A 187 -8.72 -10.03 3.92
C HIS A 187 -7.35 -9.50 3.52
N THR A 188 -7.29 -8.50 2.63
CA THR A 188 -6.04 -7.92 2.14
C THR A 188 -6.22 -6.48 1.67
N PRO A 189 -5.27 -5.58 1.93
CA PRO A 189 -5.32 -4.24 1.34
C PRO A 189 -4.88 -4.26 -0.14
N ARG A 190 -4.55 -5.44 -0.70
CA ARG A 190 -4.03 -5.57 -2.06
C ARG A 190 -5.15 -5.62 -3.08
N GLY A 191 -4.97 -4.86 -4.15
CA GLY A 191 -5.96 -4.69 -5.21
C GLY A 191 -5.29 -4.60 -6.57
N PHE A 192 -5.34 -3.41 -7.15
CA PHE A 192 -4.80 -3.07 -8.46
C PHE A 192 -3.35 -3.54 -8.64
N THR A 193 -3.11 -4.39 -9.64
CA THR A 193 -1.78 -4.96 -9.97
C THR A 193 -1.06 -5.66 -8.80
N GLY A 194 -1.82 -6.11 -7.79
CA GLY A 194 -1.29 -6.78 -6.59
C GLY A 194 -0.63 -5.83 -5.57
N HIS A 195 -0.74 -4.52 -5.80
CA HIS A 195 -0.20 -3.50 -4.90
C HIS A 195 -1.20 -3.11 -3.81
N GLU A 196 -0.66 -2.54 -2.74
CA GLU A 196 -1.40 -2.20 -1.54
C GLU A 196 -2.12 -0.86 -1.70
N HIS A 197 -3.45 -0.86 -1.56
CA HIS A 197 -4.24 0.35 -1.43
C HIS A 197 -4.16 0.83 0.02
N LEU A 198 -3.82 2.10 0.20
CA LEU A 198 -3.77 2.73 1.52
C LEU A 198 -5.18 3.20 1.88
N GLU A 199 -5.73 2.61 2.93
CA GLU A 199 -7.09 2.86 3.39
C GLU A 199 -7.34 4.35 3.62
N GLY A 200 -8.37 4.89 2.96
CA GLY A 200 -8.80 6.29 3.11
C GLY A 200 -7.91 7.33 2.39
N HIS A 201 -6.76 6.94 1.84
CA HIS A 201 -5.79 7.89 1.29
C HIS A 201 -5.94 8.16 -0.21
N ASP A 202 -6.73 7.36 -0.95
CA ASP A 202 -6.76 7.38 -2.42
C ASP A 202 -5.32 7.33 -2.98
N THR A 203 -4.55 6.36 -2.49
CA THR A 203 -3.13 6.20 -2.81
C THR A 203 -2.80 4.72 -2.75
N ILE A 204 -2.05 4.23 -3.73
CA ILE A 204 -1.58 2.86 -3.79
C ILE A 204 -0.06 2.88 -3.58
N HIS A 205 0.41 2.09 -2.63
CA HIS A 205 1.83 1.90 -2.42
C HIS A 205 2.34 0.81 -3.36
N MET A 206 3.22 1.19 -4.29
CA MET A 206 3.79 0.34 -5.36
C MET A 206 4.84 -0.66 -4.85
N THR A 207 4.74 -1.04 -3.57
CA THR A 207 5.61 -2.06 -2.97
C THR A 207 5.08 -3.44 -3.30
N TRP A 208 6.01 -4.35 -3.53
CA TRP A 208 5.79 -5.77 -3.46
C TRP A 208 6.29 -6.31 -2.11
N ILE A 209 5.57 -7.28 -1.53
CA ILE A 209 6.09 -7.98 -0.35
C ILE A 209 7.00 -9.12 -0.83
N ALA A 210 8.25 -9.09 -0.36
CA ALA A 210 9.24 -10.13 -0.62
C ALA A 210 8.71 -11.49 -0.14
N GLY A 211 8.42 -12.41 -1.07
CA GLY A 211 7.86 -13.74 -0.78
C GLY A 211 6.43 -13.99 -1.25
N ALA A 212 5.76 -12.98 -1.83
CA ALA A 212 4.69 -13.19 -2.81
C ALA A 212 5.24 -13.64 -4.20
N ILE A 213 6.56 -13.80 -4.26
CA ILE A 213 7.35 -14.19 -5.41
C ILE A 213 7.00 -15.63 -5.82
N PRO A 214 6.72 -15.90 -7.11
CA PRO A 214 6.47 -17.26 -7.59
C PRO A 214 7.63 -18.20 -7.23
N ASN A 215 7.31 -19.46 -6.91
CA ASN A 215 8.30 -20.47 -6.53
C ASN A 215 9.33 -20.78 -7.63
N ASP A 216 9.16 -20.25 -8.84
CA ASP A 216 10.09 -20.47 -9.94
C ASP A 216 11.26 -19.47 -9.91
N ARG A 217 12.45 -20.00 -10.14
CA ARG A 217 13.70 -19.23 -10.06
C ARG A 217 13.77 -18.07 -11.06
N ARG A 218 13.02 -18.09 -12.18
CA ARG A 218 13.08 -17.01 -13.18
C ARG A 218 12.21 -15.83 -12.77
N SER A 219 10.99 -16.07 -12.28
CA SER A 219 10.14 -14.98 -11.76
C SER A 219 10.68 -14.43 -10.45
N ALA A 220 11.35 -15.25 -9.63
CA ALA A 220 12.05 -14.77 -8.43
C ALA A 220 13.24 -13.87 -8.71
N ARG A 221 13.99 -14.15 -9.78
CA ARG A 221 15.08 -13.28 -10.24
C ARG A 221 14.55 -11.98 -10.83
N ARG A 222 13.40 -12.02 -11.52
CA ARG A 222 12.70 -10.83 -12.02
C ARG A 222 12.07 -10.00 -10.91
N ALA A 223 11.44 -10.62 -9.91
CA ALA A 223 10.89 -9.92 -8.75
C ALA A 223 12.00 -9.24 -7.93
N ARG A 224 13.13 -9.92 -7.68
CA ARG A 224 14.30 -9.29 -7.03
C ARG A 224 14.95 -8.17 -7.85
N ALA A 225 14.87 -8.24 -9.18
CA ALA A 225 15.31 -7.15 -10.06
C ALA A 225 14.29 -5.98 -10.14
N MET A 226 13.01 -6.27 -9.88
CA MET A 226 11.90 -5.31 -9.83
C MET A 226 11.65 -4.74 -8.41
N ASP A 227 12.21 -5.35 -7.37
CA ASP A 227 12.23 -4.80 -6.01
C ASP A 227 13.14 -3.55 -5.91
N GLY A 228 14.00 -3.33 -6.92
CA GLY A 228 14.97 -2.23 -6.98
C GLY A 228 14.42 -0.83 -7.33
N PRO A 229 13.41 -0.65 -8.21
CA PRO A 229 12.97 0.71 -8.61
C PRO A 229 11.59 1.16 -8.08
N SER A 230 10.73 0.28 -7.52
CA SER A 230 9.39 0.68 -7.03
C SER A 230 9.19 0.58 -5.52
N SER A 231 10.18 0.08 -4.77
CA SER A 231 10.08 -0.02 -3.31
C SER A 231 10.04 1.36 -2.67
N GLY A 232 8.85 1.75 -2.19
CA GLY A 232 8.61 3.07 -1.60
C GLY A 232 8.00 4.09 -2.55
N ARG A 233 7.62 3.70 -3.79
CA ARG A 233 6.87 4.57 -4.69
C ARG A 233 5.38 4.53 -4.42
N LEU A 234 4.69 5.64 -4.67
CA LEU A 234 3.24 5.73 -4.58
C LEU A 234 2.63 6.12 -5.92
N TYR A 235 1.45 5.58 -6.17
CA TYR A 235 0.60 5.91 -7.28
C TYR A 235 -0.68 6.53 -6.74
N TRP A 236 -1.11 7.62 -7.36
CA TRP A 236 -2.35 8.31 -7.03
C TRP A 236 -3.40 7.98 -8.10
N PRO A 237 -4.40 7.11 -7.79
CA PRO A 237 -5.37 6.62 -8.76
C PRO A 237 -6.23 7.71 -9.39
N THR A 238 -6.88 8.57 -8.59
CA THR A 238 -7.72 9.66 -9.18
C THR A 238 -6.91 10.63 -10.03
N GLY A 239 -5.61 10.79 -9.74
CA GLY A 239 -4.70 11.63 -10.52
C GLY A 239 -4.07 10.92 -11.72
N GLY A 240 -4.26 9.59 -11.84
CA GLY A 240 -3.72 8.76 -12.90
C GLY A 240 -2.19 8.78 -13.02
N ARG A 241 -1.45 9.01 -11.92
CA ARG A 241 0.01 9.22 -11.99
C ARG A 241 0.79 8.75 -10.77
N MET A 242 2.08 8.51 -10.98
CA MET A 242 3.06 8.35 -9.89
C MET A 242 3.27 9.68 -9.16
N VAL A 243 3.50 9.62 -7.86
CA VAL A 243 3.78 10.81 -7.03
C VAL A 243 5.28 11.15 -6.98
N GLN A 244 6.15 10.21 -7.35
CA GLN A 244 7.59 10.42 -7.46
C GLN A 244 8.06 10.31 -8.90
N ALA A 245 9.09 11.09 -9.22
CA ALA A 245 9.89 10.88 -10.41
C ALA A 245 10.46 9.46 -10.45
N ASP A 246 10.76 8.97 -11.66
CA ASP A 246 11.37 7.66 -11.80
C ASP A 246 12.83 7.70 -11.29
N PRO A 247 13.26 6.76 -10.43
CA PRO A 247 14.64 6.68 -9.96
C PRO A 247 15.66 6.63 -11.10
N ILE A 248 15.34 5.97 -12.23
CA ILE A 248 16.25 5.87 -13.38
C ILE A 248 16.47 7.25 -14.01
N ILE A 249 15.43 8.07 -14.09
CA ILE A 249 15.54 9.43 -14.66
C ILE A 249 16.34 10.34 -13.71
N THR A 250 16.18 10.15 -12.40
CA THR A 250 16.89 10.95 -11.39
C THR A 250 18.29 10.43 -11.03
N ASP A 251 18.70 9.30 -11.61
CA ASP A 251 20.04 8.73 -11.40
C ASP A 251 21.10 9.59 -12.10
N ILE A 252 22.07 10.07 -11.32
CA ILE A 252 23.20 10.85 -11.82
C ILE A 252 24.09 10.05 -12.77
N TYR A 253 24.04 8.71 -12.71
CA TYR A 253 24.79 7.81 -13.57
C TYR A 253 23.99 7.32 -14.77
N ASN A 254 22.74 7.78 -14.95
CA ASN A 254 21.97 7.45 -16.13
C ASN A 254 22.65 8.06 -17.36
N PRO A 255 23.16 7.25 -18.31
CA PRO A 255 23.86 7.75 -19.49
C PRO A 255 22.96 8.55 -20.43
N GLN A 256 21.64 8.51 -20.25
CA GLN A 256 20.68 9.32 -21.00
C GLN A 256 20.55 10.75 -20.47
N ASN A 257 21.19 11.07 -19.32
CA ASN A 257 21.19 12.41 -18.72
C ASN A 257 22.35 13.29 -19.24
N TRP A 258 23.18 12.79 -20.17
CA TRP A 258 24.33 13.49 -20.76
C TRP A 258 24.21 13.61 -22.28
#